data_AF-A0A518INA7-F1
#
_entry.id   AF-A0A518INA7-F1
#
_cell.length_a   1.000
_cell.length_b   1.000
_cell.length_c   1.000
_cell.angle_alpha   90.00
_cell.angle_beta   90.00
_cell.angle_gamma   90.00
#
_symmetry.space_group_name_H-M   'P 1'
#
loop_
_entity.id
_entity.type
_entity.pdbx_description
1 polymer ?
#
loop_
_entity_poly.entity_id
_entity_poly.type
_entity_poly.pdbx_seq_one_letter_code
_entity_poly.pdbx_strand_id
1 'polypeptide(L)'
;MPETGLVEGTVTMDGQPLPNVSIVFQPQDDPKARASMALSDEQGHYSLSYHADKQGALIGPHKVSVTTPSDAPDPSGQAKEPIPAKYNSKSELVVEVQAGSNDIPLELTSK
;
A
#
# COMPACT_ATOMS: atom_id res chain seq x y z
N MET A 1 4.61 21.75 11.16
CA MET A 1 4.30 20.31 11.13
C MET A 1 4.26 19.91 9.66
N PRO A 2 4.88 18.80 9.23
CA PRO A 2 4.82 18.42 7.83
C PRO A 2 3.36 18.18 7.44
N GLU A 3 2.94 18.76 6.32
CA GLU A 3 1.64 18.49 5.75
C GLU A 3 1.61 17.05 5.24
N THR A 4 0.57 16.32 5.61
CA THR A 4 0.37 14.92 5.21
C THR A 4 -0.90 14.84 4.37
N GLY A 5 -0.84 14.15 3.24
CA GLY A 5 -2.03 13.77 2.50
C GLY A 5 -2.63 12.52 3.11
N LEU A 6 -3.92 12.56 3.45
CA LEU A 6 -4.71 11.35 3.70
C LEU A 6 -4.68 10.53 2.41
N VAL A 7 -4.29 9.27 2.51
CA VAL A 7 -4.29 8.34 1.38
C VAL A 7 -5.10 7.14 1.77
N GLU A 8 -6.12 6.87 0.96
CA GLU A 8 -7.01 5.73 1.06
C GLU A 8 -7.17 5.13 -0.34
N GLY A 9 -7.69 3.92 -0.38
CA GLY A 9 -7.91 3.25 -1.65
C GLY A 9 -8.25 1.79 -1.46
N THR A 10 -8.42 1.08 -2.55
CA THR A 10 -8.74 -0.35 -2.54
C THR A 10 -7.66 -1.12 -3.26
N VAL A 11 -7.16 -2.17 -2.63
CA VAL A 11 -6.24 -3.13 -3.23
C VAL A 11 -7.02 -4.33 -3.74
N THR A 12 -6.84 -4.58 -5.03
CA THR A 12 -7.39 -5.74 -5.72
C THR A 12 -6.24 -6.49 -6.37
N MET A 13 -6.40 -7.79 -6.53
CA MET A 13 -5.42 -8.63 -7.19
C MET A 13 -6.10 -9.58 -8.16
N ASP A 14 -5.70 -9.50 -9.43
CA ASP A 14 -6.32 -10.26 -10.53
C ASP A 14 -7.86 -10.10 -10.60
N GLY A 15 -8.35 -8.92 -10.19
CA GLY A 15 -9.78 -8.60 -10.12
C GLY A 15 -10.49 -9.04 -8.84
N GLN A 16 -9.77 -9.63 -7.86
CA GLN A 16 -10.32 -10.04 -6.57
C GLN A 16 -9.86 -9.07 -5.46
N PRO A 17 -10.75 -8.58 -4.59
CA PRO A 17 -10.35 -7.75 -3.46
C PRO A 17 -9.42 -8.53 -2.54
N LEU A 18 -8.30 -7.92 -2.14
CA LEU A 18 -7.26 -8.60 -1.39
C LEU A 18 -7.19 -8.07 0.05
N PRO A 19 -7.71 -8.83 1.03
CA PRO A 19 -7.68 -8.39 2.41
C PRO A 19 -6.38 -8.76 3.13
N ASN A 20 -6.14 -8.13 4.28
CA ASN A 20 -5.00 -8.38 5.16
C ASN A 20 -3.63 -8.20 4.50
N VAL A 21 -3.48 -7.28 3.54
CA VAL A 21 -2.17 -6.99 2.95
C VAL A 21 -1.56 -5.71 3.50
N SER A 22 -0.25 -5.76 3.74
CA SER A 22 0.52 -4.63 4.21
C SER A 22 1.01 -3.81 3.02
N ILE A 23 0.67 -2.53 3.02
CA ILE A 23 1.08 -1.56 2.01
C ILE A 23 2.02 -0.57 2.69
N VAL A 24 3.18 -0.34 2.11
CA VAL A 24 4.22 0.53 2.65
C VAL A 24 4.53 1.62 1.62
N PHE A 25 4.37 2.87 2.00
CA PHE A 25 4.68 4.03 1.18
C PHE A 25 5.97 4.65 1.67
N GLN A 26 7.02 4.52 0.88
CA GLN A 26 8.32 5.07 1.17
C GLN A 26 8.55 6.35 0.35
N PRO A 27 8.71 7.52 0.99
CA PRO A 27 9.00 8.77 0.28
C PRO A 27 10.28 8.64 -0.54
N GLN A 28 10.23 9.00 -1.83
CA GLN A 28 11.40 8.99 -2.71
C GLN A 28 12.22 10.28 -2.59
N ASP A 29 11.56 11.41 -2.34
CA ASP A 29 12.22 12.70 -2.11
C ASP A 29 13.07 12.70 -0.83
N ASP A 30 12.58 12.04 0.23
CA ASP A 30 13.25 12.03 1.53
C ASP A 30 13.35 10.62 2.12
N PRO A 31 14.40 9.85 1.80
CA PRO A 31 14.56 8.47 2.28
C PRO A 31 14.80 8.37 3.80
N LYS A 32 15.03 9.50 4.49
CA LYS A 32 15.10 9.58 5.95
C LYS A 32 13.75 9.83 6.59
N ALA A 33 12.75 10.24 5.82
CA ALA A 33 11.40 10.38 6.31
C ALA A 33 10.78 9.02 6.60
N ARG A 34 9.79 9.02 7.49
CA ARG A 34 9.15 7.80 7.94
C ARG A 34 8.28 7.25 6.80
N ALA A 35 8.46 5.97 6.49
CA ALA A 35 7.55 5.28 5.60
C ALA A 35 6.17 5.16 6.26
N SER A 36 5.13 5.36 5.48
CA SER A 36 3.75 5.19 5.93
C SER A 36 3.31 3.77 5.68
N MET A 37 2.48 3.20 6.53
CA MET A 37 2.00 1.83 6.38
C MET A 37 0.47 1.80 6.40
N ALA A 38 -0.12 0.93 5.60
CA ALA A 38 -1.53 0.59 5.64
C ALA A 38 -1.71 -0.92 5.69
N LEU A 39 -2.84 -1.33 6.25
CA LEU A 39 -3.34 -2.69 6.15
C LEU A 39 -4.65 -2.64 5.39
N SER A 40 -4.84 -3.53 4.42
CA SER A 40 -6.15 -3.69 3.77
C SER A 40 -7.09 -4.53 4.63
N ASP A 41 -8.37 -4.17 4.58
CA ASP A 41 -9.46 -4.85 5.27
C ASP A 41 -10.11 -5.94 4.39
N GLU A 42 -11.14 -6.65 4.88
CA GLU A 42 -11.79 -7.79 4.18
C GLU A 42 -12.28 -7.45 2.76
N GLN A 43 -12.60 -6.18 2.50
CA GLN A 43 -13.04 -5.68 1.21
C GLN A 43 -11.89 -5.20 0.29
N GLY A 44 -10.64 -5.35 0.72
CA GLY A 44 -9.47 -4.78 0.05
C GLY A 44 -9.29 -3.28 0.31
N HIS A 45 -10.12 -2.64 1.10
CA HIS A 45 -9.95 -1.20 1.40
C HIS A 45 -8.78 -0.99 2.35
N TYR A 46 -7.90 -0.03 2.07
CA TYR A 46 -6.74 0.29 2.90
C TYR A 46 -6.66 1.78 3.18
N SER A 47 -6.02 2.13 4.30
CA SER A 47 -5.86 3.53 4.70
C SER A 47 -4.47 3.74 5.30
N LEU A 48 -3.70 4.68 4.75
CA LEU A 48 -2.34 4.95 5.18
C LEU A 48 -2.31 5.63 6.54
N SER A 49 -1.39 5.15 7.36
CA SER A 49 -1.07 5.69 8.66
C SER A 49 0.42 6.06 8.70
N TYR A 50 0.69 7.36 8.80
CA TYR A 50 2.06 7.90 8.92
C TYR A 50 2.62 7.66 10.34
N HIS A 51 1.77 7.82 11.35
CA HIS A 51 2.09 7.70 12.77
C HIS A 51 0.87 7.22 13.57
N ALA A 52 1.09 6.73 14.79
CA ALA A 52 -0.01 6.35 15.70
C ALA A 52 -1.02 7.47 15.93
N ASP A 53 -0.56 8.72 15.93
CA ASP A 53 -1.37 9.94 16.07
C ASP A 53 -1.66 10.65 14.73
N LYS A 54 -1.18 10.12 13.59
CA LYS A 54 -1.27 10.83 12.31
C LYS A 54 -1.51 9.90 11.12
N GLN A 55 -2.67 10.06 10.50
CA GLN A 55 -3.02 9.35 9.27
C GLN A 55 -2.46 10.05 8.02
N GLY A 56 -2.28 9.26 6.97
CA GLY A 56 -1.79 9.71 5.67
C GLY A 56 -0.34 9.34 5.38
N ALA A 57 0.23 10.04 4.41
CA ALA A 57 1.64 10.01 4.02
C ALA A 57 2.14 11.44 3.79
N LEU A 58 3.45 11.63 3.68
CA LEU A 58 3.98 12.93 3.30
C LEU A 58 3.50 13.31 1.90
N ILE A 59 3.40 14.61 1.64
CA ILE A 59 3.08 15.10 0.30
C ILE A 59 4.32 14.90 -0.59
N GLY A 60 4.12 14.38 -1.81
CA GLY A 60 5.17 14.12 -2.78
C GLY A 60 5.18 12.68 -3.32
N PRO A 61 6.20 12.31 -4.12
CA PRO A 61 6.31 10.99 -4.71
C PRO A 61 6.77 9.94 -3.69
N HIS A 62 5.98 8.86 -3.58
CA HIS A 62 6.21 7.74 -2.69
C HIS A 62 6.26 6.44 -3.49
N LYS A 63 7.25 5.59 -3.20
CA LYS A 63 7.29 4.22 -3.67
C LYS A 63 6.35 3.37 -2.82
N VAL A 64 5.46 2.65 -3.48
CA VAL A 64 4.53 1.73 -2.84
C VAL A 64 5.10 0.32 -2.92
N SER A 65 5.28 -0.28 -1.76
CA SER A 65 5.58 -1.70 -1.61
C SER A 65 4.38 -2.41 -1.00
N VAL A 66 3.87 -3.42 -1.68
CA VAL A 66 2.79 -4.27 -1.16
C VAL A 66 3.34 -5.63 -0.81
N THR A 67 3.04 -6.09 0.40
CA THR A 67 3.48 -7.38 0.94
C THR A 67 2.31 -8.09 1.61
N THR A 68 2.07 -9.34 1.24
CA THR A 68 1.15 -10.22 1.95
C THR A 68 1.86 -10.83 3.16
N PRO A 69 1.30 -10.79 4.38
CA PRO A 69 1.77 -11.64 5.46
C PRO A 69 1.60 -13.09 5.02
N SER A 70 2.63 -13.91 5.22
CA SER A 70 2.70 -15.32 4.80
C SER A 70 1.64 -16.25 5.40
N ASP A 71 0.79 -15.74 6.29
CA ASP A 71 -0.32 -16.44 6.94
C ASP A 71 -1.70 -16.08 6.35
N ALA A 72 -1.77 -15.18 5.37
CA ALA A 72 -3.04 -14.84 4.74
C ALA A 72 -3.61 -16.09 4.02
N PRO A 73 -4.78 -16.61 4.44
CA PRO A 73 -5.37 -17.78 3.82
C PRO A 73 -5.81 -17.41 2.41
N ASP A 74 -5.09 -17.93 1.43
CA ASP A 74 -5.51 -17.92 0.03
C ASP A 74 -6.82 -18.73 -0.08
N PRO A 75 -7.96 -18.14 -0.53
CA PRO A 75 -9.19 -18.89 -0.72
C PRO A 75 -9.09 -19.96 -1.82
N SER A 76 -7.97 -20.03 -2.55
CA SER A 76 -7.71 -21.00 -3.63
C SER A 76 -6.67 -22.08 -3.25
N GLY A 77 -6.18 -22.11 -2.00
CA GLY A 77 -5.29 -23.16 -1.48
C GLY A 77 -3.94 -23.30 -2.19
N GLN A 78 -3.53 -22.30 -2.99
CA GLN A 78 -2.24 -22.34 -3.68
C GLN A 78 -1.27 -21.39 -2.97
N ALA A 79 -0.36 -21.99 -2.20
CA ALA A 79 0.77 -21.31 -1.55
C ALA A 79 1.78 -20.77 -2.58
N LYS A 80 1.37 -19.78 -3.37
CA LYS A 80 2.24 -18.90 -4.14
C LYS A 80 2.00 -17.53 -3.59
N GLU A 81 3.05 -16.86 -3.08
CA GLU A 81 3.03 -15.43 -2.82
C GLU A 81 2.28 -14.73 -3.95
N PRO A 82 1.06 -14.27 -3.70
CA PRO A 82 0.18 -13.94 -4.81
C PRO A 82 0.56 -12.55 -5.36
N ILE A 83 1.33 -11.79 -4.57
CA ILE A 83 1.96 -10.54 -4.95
C ILE A 83 3.34 -10.80 -5.59
N PRO A 84 3.54 -10.43 -6.86
CA PRO A 84 4.84 -10.57 -7.50
C PRO A 84 5.85 -9.57 -6.94
N ALA A 85 7.13 -9.97 -6.98
CA ALA A 85 8.26 -9.18 -6.49
C ALA A 85 8.39 -7.78 -7.14
N LYS A 86 7.70 -7.51 -8.26
CA LYS A 86 7.59 -6.16 -8.85
C LYS A 86 6.96 -5.14 -7.90
N TYR A 87 5.95 -5.56 -7.13
CA TYR A 87 5.25 -4.70 -6.18
C TYR A 87 5.83 -4.77 -4.77
N ASN A 88 6.60 -5.82 -4.44
CA ASN A 88 7.27 -5.94 -3.14
C ASN A 88 8.71 -5.44 -3.21
N SER A 89 9.63 -6.23 -3.79
CA SER A 89 11.06 -5.96 -3.79
C SER A 89 11.50 -4.88 -4.77
N LYS A 90 10.81 -4.69 -5.89
CA LYS A 90 11.14 -3.63 -6.85
C LYS A 90 10.42 -2.31 -6.58
N SER A 91 9.33 -2.34 -5.80
CA SER A 91 8.49 -1.16 -5.51
C SER A 91 8.21 -0.34 -6.77
N GLU A 92 7.83 -0.99 -7.87
CA GLU A 92 7.65 -0.32 -9.17
C GLU A 92 6.46 0.65 -9.19
N LEU A 93 5.55 0.55 -8.21
CA LEU A 93 4.51 1.56 -8.04
C LEU A 93 5.11 2.82 -7.41
N VAL A 94 5.04 3.92 -8.14
CA VAL A 94 5.30 5.25 -7.63
C VAL A 94 3.99 6.02 -7.67
N VAL A 95 3.59 6.57 -6.54
CA VAL A 95 2.37 7.35 -6.41
C VAL A 95 2.70 8.72 -5.85
N GLU A 96 2.01 9.74 -6.33
CA GLU A 96 2.16 11.09 -5.84
C GLU A 96 1.04 11.38 -4.84
N VAL A 97 1.43 11.72 -3.62
CA VAL A 97 0.49 12.10 -2.56
C VAL A 97 0.36 13.62 -2.57
N GLN A 98 -0.87 14.10 -2.72
CA GLN A 98 -1.21 15.52 -2.67
C GLN A 98 -1.71 15.92 -1.28
N ALA A 99 -1.75 17.23 -1.00
CA ALA A 99 -2.37 17.74 0.22
C ALA A 99 -3.88 17.43 0.23
N GLY A 100 -4.40 16.99 1.37
CA GLY A 100 -5.83 16.64 1.51
C GLY A 100 -6.08 15.14 1.37
N SER A 101 -7.19 14.76 0.75
CA SER A 101 -7.58 13.35 0.55
C SER A 101 -7.14 12.84 -0.82
N ASN A 102 -6.50 11.69 -0.85
CA ASN A 102 -6.02 11.01 -2.04
C ASN A 102 -6.65 9.62 -2.10
N ASP A 103 -7.42 9.36 -3.15
CA ASP A 103 -7.95 8.02 -3.45
C ASP A 103 -7.04 7.35 -4.48
N ILE A 104 -6.35 6.28 -4.08
CA ILE A 104 -5.37 5.58 -4.89
C ILE A 104 -5.76 4.10 -4.92
N PRO A 105 -6.50 3.62 -5.92
CA PRO A 105 -6.75 2.19 -6.07
C PRO A 105 -5.47 1.47 -6.49
N LEU A 106 -5.16 0.35 -5.84
CA LEU A 106 -4.02 -0.51 -6.14
C LEU A 106 -4.51 -1.77 -6.86
N GLU A 107 -4.38 -1.79 -8.17
CA GLU A 107 -4.69 -2.95 -9.00
C GLU A 107 -3.43 -3.80 -9.20
N LEU A 108 -3.32 -4.90 -8.46
CA LEU A 108 -2.22 -5.84 -8.54
C LEU A 108 -2.57 -6.96 -9.53
N THR A 109 -1.57 -7.47 -10.23
CA THR A 109 -1.73 -8.68 -11.06
C THR A 109 -0.58 -9.63 -10.77
N SER A 110 -0.87 -10.93 -10.73
CA SER A 110 0.10 -11.98 -10.47
C SER A 110 0.95 -12.33 -11.70
N LYS A 111 0.64 -11.78 -12.89
CA LYS A 111 1.40 -11.95 -14.14
C LYS A 111 2.61 -11.04 -14.27
#